data_AF-A0A451BG64-F1
#
_entry.id   AF-A0A451BG64-F1
#
_cell.length_a   1.000
_cell.length_b   1.000
_cell.length_c   1.000
_cell.angle_alpha   90.00
_cell.angle_beta   90.00
_cell.angle_gamma   90.00
#
_symmetry.space_group_name_H-M   'P 1'
#
loop_
_entity.id
_entity.type
_entity.pdbx_description
1 polymer ?
#
loop_
_entity_poly.entity_id
_entity_poly.type
_entity_poly.pdbx_seq_one_letter_code
_entity_poly.pdbx_strand_id
1 'polypeptide(L)'
;MVVDAGFELKEDTMRAPDVSVAPPKKNHGWFLGAPPLAVEYADRGQNEADLQKKIKELLAAGTRYVWVVRLIGPQRVEVYAKGKTRRILSATDLLEAPGILRNSIPVHALFDADAAYRVTLRNLLQRKGYDSLEMVRQEGESEGRTQGKAERKAEGSLEARINALFTTLRVRGIDVDAETRSRIRDCRDEGQLEAWLAKAVVATRPVDIFGS
;
A
#
# COMPACT_ATOMS: atom_id res chain seq x y z
N MET A 1 8.66 -5.60 -10.21
CA MET A 1 9.33 -6.89 -10.03
C MET A 1 10.56 -6.83 -10.92
N VAL A 2 11.73 -6.69 -10.31
CA VAL A 2 13.01 -6.84 -10.99
C VAL A 2 13.22 -8.33 -11.16
N VAL A 3 13.42 -8.79 -12.39
CA VAL A 3 13.72 -10.19 -12.69
C VAL A 3 15.02 -10.17 -13.45
N ASP A 4 16.05 -10.81 -12.90
CA ASP A 4 17.23 -11.17 -13.68
C ASP A 4 16.77 -12.25 -14.67
N ALA A 5 16.70 -11.86 -15.94
CA ALA A 5 15.91 -12.52 -16.95
C ALA A 5 16.69 -12.63 -18.25
N GLY A 6 16.88 -13.85 -18.75
CA GLY A 6 17.39 -14.09 -20.10
C GLY A 6 16.32 -13.82 -21.16
N PHE A 7 16.67 -13.04 -22.17
CA PHE A 7 15.86 -12.72 -23.34
C PHE A 7 16.52 -13.29 -24.59
N GLU A 8 15.77 -14.11 -25.33
CA GLU A 8 16.17 -14.56 -26.65
C GLU A 8 15.72 -13.52 -27.68
N LEU A 9 16.69 -12.79 -28.25
CA LEU A 9 16.42 -11.71 -29.18
C LEU A 9 16.19 -12.22 -30.61
N LYS A 10 16.92 -13.28 -30.97
CA LYS A 10 16.84 -14.09 -32.20
C LYS A 10 17.59 -15.40 -31.96
N GLU A 11 17.48 -16.36 -32.88
CA GLU A 11 18.20 -17.63 -32.82
C GLU A 11 19.70 -17.40 -32.50
N ASP A 12 20.21 -18.11 -31.48
CA ASP A 12 21.56 -18.02 -30.92
C ASP A 12 21.99 -16.65 -30.33
N THR A 13 21.05 -15.72 -30.07
CA THR A 13 21.35 -14.44 -29.43
C THR A 13 20.55 -14.25 -28.15
N MET A 14 21.20 -14.53 -27.01
CA MET A 14 20.64 -14.30 -25.68
C MET A 14 21.23 -13.09 -24.98
N ARG A 15 20.40 -12.30 -24.31
CA ARG A 15 20.83 -11.18 -23.45
C ARG A 15 20.10 -11.19 -22.11
N ALA A 16 20.83 -10.95 -21.03
CA ALA A 16 20.29 -10.72 -19.71
C ALA A 16 20.71 -9.32 -19.27
N PRO A 17 19.82 -8.30 -19.34
CA PRO A 17 20.07 -7.02 -18.70
C PRO A 17 19.88 -7.14 -17.20
N ASP A 18 20.57 -6.28 -16.43
CA ASP A 18 20.53 -6.33 -14.96
C ASP A 18 19.12 -6.07 -14.42
N VAL A 19 18.37 -5.17 -15.09
CA VAL A 19 16.96 -4.96 -14.80
C VAL A 19 16.16 -4.85 -16.10
N SER A 20 15.10 -5.66 -16.19
CA SER A 20 14.07 -5.54 -17.21
C SER A 20 12.76 -5.03 -16.65
N VAL A 21 12.17 -4.05 -17.32
CA VAL A 21 10.85 -3.50 -16.96
C VAL A 21 9.82 -3.93 -17.99
N ALA A 22 8.70 -4.47 -17.49
CA ALA A 22 7.60 -5.01 -18.29
C ALA A 22 8.06 -6.04 -19.34
N PRO A 23 8.75 -7.12 -18.94
CA PRO A 23 9.18 -8.15 -19.88
C PRO A 23 7.95 -8.82 -20.55
N PRO A 24 8.07 -9.29 -21.80
CA PRO A 24 7.02 -10.07 -22.48
C PRO A 24 6.66 -11.36 -21.71
N LYS A 25 5.69 -12.14 -22.20
CA LYS A 25 5.36 -13.42 -21.55
C LYS A 25 6.54 -14.39 -21.65
N LYS A 26 6.83 -15.09 -20.55
CA LYS A 26 7.89 -16.09 -20.44
C LYS A 26 7.52 -17.36 -21.25
N ASN A 27 8.46 -17.95 -21.96
CA ASN A 27 8.29 -19.21 -22.70
C ASN A 27 9.50 -20.13 -22.46
N HIS A 28 9.28 -21.37 -22.01
CA HIS A 28 10.33 -22.39 -21.80
C HIS A 28 11.63 -21.93 -21.08
N GLY A 29 11.53 -21.04 -20.10
CA GLY A 29 12.67 -20.62 -19.26
C GLY A 29 13.21 -19.23 -19.55
N TRP A 30 13.07 -18.72 -20.77
CA TRP A 30 13.49 -17.37 -21.21
C TRP A 30 12.31 -16.56 -21.77
N PHE A 31 12.54 -15.28 -22.04
CA PHE A 31 11.55 -14.39 -22.65
C PHE A 31 11.80 -14.30 -24.17
N LEU A 32 10.75 -14.48 -24.97
CA LEU A 32 10.85 -14.30 -26.43
C LEU A 32 10.71 -12.81 -26.77
N GLY A 33 11.72 -12.24 -27.45
CA GLY A 33 11.79 -10.83 -27.79
C GLY A 33 12.49 -9.97 -26.72
N ALA A 34 12.56 -8.66 -26.95
CA ALA A 34 13.30 -7.74 -26.07
C ALA A 34 12.39 -7.03 -25.06
N PRO A 35 12.87 -6.70 -23.84
CA PRO A 35 12.12 -5.88 -22.90
C PRO A 35 11.93 -4.46 -23.46
N PRO A 36 10.81 -3.77 -23.21
CA PRO A 36 10.61 -2.41 -23.69
C PRO A 36 11.57 -1.40 -23.04
N LEU A 37 12.03 -1.66 -21.81
CA LEU A 37 13.09 -0.92 -21.12
C LEU A 37 14.07 -1.92 -20.47
N ALA A 38 15.34 -1.77 -20.82
CA ALA A 38 16.47 -2.49 -20.20
C ALA A 38 17.35 -1.50 -19.42
N VAL A 39 17.85 -1.91 -18.25
CA VAL A 39 18.80 -1.15 -17.45
C VAL A 39 20.06 -1.96 -17.24
N GLU A 40 21.21 -1.32 -17.42
CA GLU A 40 22.55 -1.87 -17.26
C GLU A 40 23.32 -1.02 -16.25
N TYR A 41 24.02 -1.66 -15.30
CA TYR A 41 24.95 -1.02 -14.38
C TYR A 41 26.37 -1.20 -14.89
N ALA A 42 27.02 -0.09 -15.22
CA ALA A 42 28.40 -0.08 -15.68
C ALA A 42 29.34 0.37 -14.55
N ASP A 43 30.13 -0.57 -14.04
CA ASP A 43 31.15 -0.36 -13.01
C ASP A 43 32.56 -0.18 -13.60
N ARG A 44 33.60 -0.27 -12.76
CA ARG A 44 34.99 -0.08 -13.17
C ARG A 44 35.50 -1.17 -14.13
N GLY A 45 34.93 -2.38 -14.07
CA GLY A 45 35.32 -3.51 -14.91
C GLY A 45 34.61 -3.57 -16.26
N GLN A 46 33.69 -2.63 -16.52
CA GLN A 46 32.87 -2.64 -17.71
C GLN A 46 33.71 -2.56 -19.00
N ASN A 47 33.54 -3.55 -19.88
CA ASN A 47 34.01 -3.45 -21.25
C ASN A 47 33.03 -2.58 -22.07
N GLU A 48 33.47 -1.39 -22.49
CA GLU A 48 32.64 -0.45 -23.25
C GLU A 48 32.27 -0.97 -24.64
N ALA A 49 33.14 -1.72 -25.32
CA ALA A 49 32.84 -2.24 -26.65
C ALA A 49 31.71 -3.27 -26.59
N ASP A 50 31.77 -4.16 -25.60
CA ASP A 50 30.74 -5.17 -25.38
C ASP A 50 29.41 -4.53 -24.93
N LEU A 51 29.47 -3.52 -24.05
CA LEU A 51 28.30 -2.75 -23.65
C LEU A 51 27.63 -2.07 -24.86
N GLN A 52 28.42 -1.41 -25.72
CA GLN A 52 27.89 -0.78 -26.93
C GLN A 52 27.30 -1.81 -27.91
N LYS A 53 27.91 -3.00 -28.02
CA LYS A 53 27.34 -4.10 -28.79
C LYS A 53 25.99 -4.55 -28.22
N LYS A 54 25.91 -4.77 -26.90
CA LYS A 54 24.68 -5.15 -26.18
C LYS A 54 23.56 -4.12 -26.39
N ILE A 55 23.85 -2.83 -26.25
CA ILE A 55 22.88 -1.74 -26.47
C ILE A 55 22.31 -1.80 -27.90
N LYS A 56 23.18 -1.95 -28.92
CA LYS A 56 22.76 -2.02 -30.32
C LYS A 56 21.84 -3.21 -30.59
N GLU A 57 22.18 -4.38 -30.05
CA GLU A 57 21.39 -5.60 -30.21
C GLU A 57 20.02 -5.48 -29.55
N LEU A 58 19.97 -4.95 -28.32
CA LEU A 58 18.72 -4.72 -27.59
C LEU A 58 17.79 -3.75 -28.36
N LEU A 59 18.32 -2.62 -28.83
CA LEU A 59 17.56 -1.64 -29.60
C LEU A 59 17.10 -2.19 -30.96
N ALA A 60 17.94 -2.99 -31.63
CA ALA A 60 17.59 -3.65 -32.88
C ALA A 60 16.45 -4.67 -32.68
N ALA A 61 16.46 -5.39 -31.55
CA ALA A 61 15.45 -6.37 -31.18
C ALA A 61 14.14 -5.78 -30.63
N GLY A 62 14.00 -4.45 -30.62
CA GLY A 62 12.74 -3.77 -30.25
C GLY A 62 12.71 -3.14 -28.86
N THR A 63 13.80 -3.19 -28.10
CA THR A 63 13.92 -2.41 -26.85
C THR A 63 13.73 -0.93 -27.17
N ARG A 64 12.82 -0.26 -26.45
CA ARG A 64 12.52 1.16 -26.71
C ARG A 64 13.53 2.08 -26.03
N TYR A 65 13.98 1.69 -24.84
CA TYR A 65 14.97 2.42 -24.05
C TYR A 65 16.00 1.47 -23.44
N VAL A 66 17.27 1.82 -23.52
CA VAL A 66 18.33 1.22 -22.71
C VAL A 66 18.91 2.31 -21.81
N TRP A 67 18.91 2.09 -20.51
CA TRP A 67 19.50 2.99 -19.52
C TRP A 67 20.79 2.39 -19.00
N VAL A 68 21.90 3.10 -19.15
CA VAL A 68 23.18 2.71 -18.57
C VAL A 68 23.45 3.57 -17.34
N VAL A 69 23.42 2.96 -16.17
CA VAL A 69 23.74 3.58 -14.89
C VAL A 69 25.25 3.54 -14.72
N ARG A 70 25.90 4.71 -14.71
CA ARG A 70 27.35 4.81 -14.60
C ARG A 70 27.73 4.89 -13.12
N LEU A 71 28.30 3.81 -12.59
CA LEU A 71 28.73 3.72 -11.19
C LEU A 71 30.10 4.37 -10.94
N ILE A 72 30.81 4.73 -12.01
CA ILE A 72 32.13 5.39 -11.95
C ILE A 72 32.04 6.83 -12.46
N GLY A 73 32.69 7.72 -11.70
CA GLY A 73 32.66 9.17 -11.93
C GLY A 73 31.38 9.81 -11.40
N PRO A 74 30.98 10.98 -11.94
CA PRO A 74 29.74 11.63 -11.55
C PRO A 74 28.53 10.71 -11.78
N GLN A 75 27.66 10.63 -10.78
CA GLN A 75 26.38 9.90 -10.85
C GLN A 75 25.59 10.39 -12.05
N ARG A 76 25.39 9.51 -13.02
CA ARG A 76 24.67 9.80 -14.25
C ARG A 76 24.08 8.54 -14.85
N VAL A 77 23.08 8.76 -15.68
CA VAL A 77 22.47 7.72 -16.51
C VAL A 77 22.55 8.14 -17.96
N GLU A 78 23.06 7.25 -18.80
CA GLU A 78 23.03 7.41 -20.24
C GLU A 78 21.76 6.75 -20.78
N VAL A 79 20.94 7.54 -21.48
CA VAL A 79 19.68 7.07 -22.06
C VAL A 79 19.85 6.91 -23.56
N TYR A 80 19.71 5.65 -24.00
CA TYR A 80 19.73 5.25 -25.40
C TYR A 80 18.31 4.92 -25.86
N ALA A 81 17.93 5.43 -27.02
CA ALA A 81 16.64 5.13 -27.65
C ALA A 81 16.84 4.98 -29.17
N LYS A 82 16.06 4.11 -29.80
CA LYS A 82 16.19 3.81 -31.23
C LYS A 82 16.04 5.09 -32.07
N GLY A 83 17.03 5.36 -32.92
CA GLY A 83 17.04 6.51 -33.83
C GLY A 83 17.23 7.88 -33.15
N LYS A 84 17.57 7.92 -31.86
CA LYS A 84 17.81 9.17 -31.12
C LYS A 84 19.26 9.27 -30.68
N THR A 85 19.77 10.49 -30.58
CA THR A 85 21.06 10.77 -29.95
C THR A 85 21.01 10.37 -28.48
N ARG A 86 22.10 9.77 -27.98
CA ARG A 86 22.29 9.44 -26.57
C ARG A 86 22.12 10.69 -25.71
N ARG A 87 21.30 10.61 -24.66
CA ARG A 87 21.16 11.65 -23.63
C ARG A 87 21.94 11.24 -22.38
N ILE A 88 22.48 12.21 -21.67
CA ILE A 88 23.15 12.00 -20.38
C ILE A 88 22.36 12.79 -19.35
N LEU A 89 21.92 12.12 -18.30
CA LEU A 89 21.15 12.71 -17.19
C LEU A 89 21.97 12.60 -15.91
N SER A 90 22.10 13.70 -15.20
CA SER A 90 22.79 13.83 -13.91
C SER A 90 21.90 13.37 -12.75
N ALA A 91 22.47 13.25 -11.54
CA ALA A 91 21.76 12.84 -10.33
C ALA A 91 20.48 13.66 -10.00
N THR A 92 20.43 14.93 -10.41
CA THR A 92 19.29 15.83 -10.16
C THR A 92 18.19 15.71 -11.21
N ASP A 93 18.47 15.06 -12.33
CA ASP A 93 17.51 14.91 -13.42
C ASP A 93 16.48 13.80 -13.14
N LEU A 94 15.41 13.82 -13.93
CA LEU A 94 14.37 12.80 -13.92
C LEU A 94 14.49 11.91 -15.18
N LEU A 95 14.37 10.61 -14.96
CA LEU A 95 14.27 9.58 -15.99
C LEU A 95 12.83 9.35 -16.36
N GLU A 96 12.56 9.29 -17.66
CA GLU A 96 11.24 9.06 -18.22
C GLU A 96 11.28 7.93 -19.24
N ALA A 97 10.24 7.11 -19.25
CA ALA A 97 10.01 6.13 -20.31
C ALA A 97 8.50 6.09 -20.64
N PRO A 98 8.00 7.05 -21.45
CA PRO A 98 6.59 7.15 -21.79
C PRO A 98 6.00 5.86 -22.34
N GLY A 99 4.84 5.45 -21.81
CA GLY A 99 4.17 4.19 -22.16
C GLY A 99 4.84 2.94 -21.60
N ILE A 100 5.79 3.08 -20.66
CA ILE A 100 6.40 1.98 -19.90
C ILE A 100 6.31 2.30 -18.40
N LEU A 101 6.79 3.47 -18.02
CA LEU A 101 6.73 3.95 -16.64
C LEU A 101 5.51 4.86 -16.44
N ARG A 102 4.82 4.67 -15.31
CA ARG A 102 3.73 5.56 -14.88
C ARG A 102 4.25 6.89 -14.34
N ASN A 103 5.35 6.85 -13.58
CA ASN A 103 5.98 8.02 -12.96
C ASN A 103 7.43 8.13 -13.42
N SER A 104 7.92 9.36 -13.53
CA SER A 104 9.35 9.63 -13.71
C SER A 104 10.14 9.15 -12.48
N ILE A 105 11.37 8.70 -12.71
CA ILE A 105 12.27 8.19 -11.68
C ILE A 105 13.42 9.20 -11.52
N PRO A 106 13.66 9.80 -10.35
CA PRO A 106 14.84 10.63 -10.17
C PRO A 106 16.10 9.80 -10.32
N VAL A 107 17.11 10.31 -11.04
CA VAL A 107 18.34 9.56 -11.35
C VAL A 107 19.03 9.05 -10.09
N HIS A 108 19.11 9.87 -9.03
CA HIS A 108 19.71 9.47 -7.76
C HIS A 108 19.05 8.23 -7.12
N ALA A 109 17.79 7.90 -7.44
CA ALA A 109 17.14 6.69 -6.94
C ALA A 109 17.72 5.39 -7.52
N LEU A 110 18.56 5.45 -8.54
CA LEU A 110 19.34 4.29 -9.02
C LEU A 110 20.65 4.09 -8.25
N PHE A 111 21.00 5.01 -7.36
CA PHE A 111 22.23 4.98 -6.55
C PHE A 111 21.95 4.97 -5.04
N ASP A 112 20.81 5.51 -4.62
CA ASP A 112 20.39 5.65 -3.22
C ASP A 112 19.18 4.75 -2.90
N ALA A 113 19.35 3.86 -1.92
CA ALA A 113 18.34 2.87 -1.56
C ALA A 113 17.05 3.52 -1.02
N ASP A 114 17.17 4.56 -0.20
CA ASP A 114 16.01 5.24 0.37
C ASP A 114 15.17 5.95 -0.69
N ALA A 115 15.83 6.60 -1.66
CA ALA A 115 15.17 7.17 -2.82
C ALA A 115 14.50 6.10 -3.69
N ALA A 116 15.14 4.95 -3.90
CA ALA A 116 14.55 3.81 -4.60
C ALA A 116 13.28 3.29 -3.88
N TYR A 117 13.32 3.18 -2.55
CA TYR A 117 12.16 2.78 -1.75
C TYR A 117 11.03 3.79 -1.82
N ARG A 118 11.32 5.10 -1.76
CA ARG A 118 10.30 6.16 -1.93
C ARG A 118 9.60 6.07 -3.29
N VAL A 119 10.36 5.88 -4.37
CA VAL A 119 9.81 5.69 -5.73
C VAL A 119 8.94 4.43 -5.81
N THR A 120 9.42 3.32 -5.25
CA THR A 120 8.70 2.04 -5.24
C THR A 120 7.39 2.15 -4.47
N LEU A 121 7.43 2.73 -3.26
CA LEU A 121 6.27 2.96 -2.41
C LEU A 121 5.22 3.82 -3.12
N ARG A 122 5.61 4.95 -3.72
CA ARG A 122 4.71 5.80 -4.49
C ARG A 122 4.01 5.03 -5.61
N ASN A 123 4.74 4.20 -6.35
CA ASN A 123 4.17 3.36 -7.40
C ASN A 123 3.17 2.32 -6.86
N LEU A 124 3.44 1.71 -5.71
CA LEU A 124 2.56 0.72 -5.07
C LEU A 124 1.27 1.37 -4.55
N LEU A 125 1.38 2.53 -3.90
CA LEU A 125 0.23 3.30 -3.43
C LEU A 125 -0.71 3.66 -4.57
N GLN A 126 -0.16 4.19 -5.66
CA GLN A 126 -0.97 4.60 -6.80
C GLN A 126 -1.62 3.43 -7.54
N ARG A 127 -1.10 2.20 -7.41
CA ARG A 127 -1.78 0.97 -7.88
C ARG A 127 -2.96 0.57 -7.01
N LYS A 128 -2.96 1.00 -5.75
CA LYS A 128 -4.06 0.82 -4.80
C LYS A 128 -5.03 2.00 -4.77
N GLY A 129 -4.83 3.00 -5.64
CA GLY A 129 -5.68 4.19 -5.71
C GLY A 129 -5.25 5.33 -4.79
N TYR A 130 -4.10 5.21 -4.12
CA TYR A 130 -3.58 6.24 -3.22
C TYR A 130 -2.47 7.05 -3.86
N ASP A 131 -2.54 8.37 -3.78
CA ASP A 131 -1.47 9.23 -4.29
C ASP A 131 -0.27 9.35 -3.33
N SER A 132 -0.51 9.13 -2.03
CA SER A 132 0.52 9.26 -0.98
C SER A 132 0.17 8.44 0.26
N LEU A 133 1.18 8.21 1.12
CA LEU A 133 0.96 7.65 2.45
C LEU A 133 0.05 8.54 3.31
N GLU A 134 0.10 9.85 3.10
CA GLU A 134 -0.71 10.80 3.84
C GLU A 134 -2.21 10.59 3.59
N MET A 135 -2.59 10.25 2.36
CA MET A 135 -3.97 9.90 2.02
C MET A 135 -4.44 8.65 2.76
N VAL A 136 -3.59 7.60 2.82
CA VAL A 136 -3.88 6.37 3.58
C VAL A 136 -4.06 6.68 5.06
N ARG A 137 -3.19 7.53 5.63
CA ARG A 137 -3.27 7.96 7.03
C ARG A 137 -4.55 8.74 7.30
N GLN A 138 -4.92 9.67 6.43
CA GLN A 138 -6.12 10.49 6.57
C GLN A 138 -7.40 9.65 6.49
N GLU A 139 -7.47 8.69 5.59
CA GLU A 139 -8.59 7.74 5.51
C GLU A 139 -8.70 6.93 6.81
N GLY A 140 -7.60 6.34 7.28
CA GLY A 140 -7.59 5.58 8.53
C GLY A 140 -7.94 6.43 9.76
N GLU A 141 -7.48 7.68 9.83
CA GLU A 141 -7.88 8.62 10.89
C GLU A 141 -9.38 8.95 10.83
N SER A 142 -9.93 9.12 9.63
CA SER A 142 -11.36 9.38 9.44
C SER A 142 -12.20 8.19 9.90
N GLU A 143 -11.85 6.99 9.44
CA GLU A 143 -12.52 5.73 9.83
C GLU A 143 -12.41 5.47 11.33
N GLY A 144 -11.23 5.64 11.92
CA GLY A 144 -11.04 5.50 13.36
C GLY A 144 -11.89 6.49 14.17
N ARG A 145 -12.02 7.74 13.69
CA ARG A 145 -12.87 8.75 14.33
C ARG A 145 -14.36 8.43 14.21
N THR A 146 -14.82 7.91 13.09
CA THR A 146 -16.24 7.55 12.90
C THR A 146 -16.60 6.34 13.74
N GLN A 147 -15.78 5.29 13.72
CA GLN A 147 -15.95 4.09 14.54
C GLN A 147 -15.93 4.44 16.03
N GLY A 148 -14.91 5.17 16.49
CA GLY A 148 -14.81 5.55 17.90
C GLY A 148 -15.97 6.43 18.40
N LYS A 149 -16.57 7.25 17.52
CA LYS A 149 -17.80 7.99 17.85
C LYS A 149 -19.02 7.07 17.96
N ALA A 150 -19.14 6.09 17.08
CA ALA A 150 -20.23 5.12 17.11
C ALA A 150 -20.16 4.24 18.37
N GLU A 151 -18.98 3.73 18.70
CA GLU A 151 -18.73 2.92 19.90
C GLU A 151 -19.05 3.71 21.18
N ARG A 152 -18.51 4.92 21.34
CA ARG A 152 -18.83 5.77 22.50
C ARG A 152 -20.30 6.10 22.63
N LYS A 153 -21.01 6.26 21.50
CA LYS A 153 -22.45 6.53 21.51
C LYS A 153 -23.24 5.29 21.98
N ALA A 154 -22.86 4.10 21.53
CA ALA A 154 -23.46 2.84 21.97
C ALA A 154 -23.19 2.58 23.47
N GLU A 155 -21.95 2.74 23.92
CA GLU A 155 -21.58 2.63 25.33
C GLU A 155 -22.34 3.64 26.20
N GLY A 156 -22.38 4.90 25.78
CA GLY A 156 -23.14 5.94 26.48
C GLY A 156 -24.66 5.68 26.51
N SER A 157 -25.23 5.05 25.48
CA SER A 157 -26.64 4.63 25.45
C SER A 157 -26.93 3.54 26.48
N LEU A 158 -26.07 2.52 26.56
CA LEU A 158 -26.18 1.46 27.57
C LEU A 158 -26.06 2.03 28.99
N GLU A 159 -25.05 2.87 29.25
CA GLU A 159 -24.86 3.51 30.56
C GLU A 159 -26.06 4.39 30.93
N ALA A 160 -26.60 5.17 29.98
CA ALA A 160 -27.77 6.00 30.21
C ALA A 160 -28.99 5.17 30.59
N ARG A 161 -29.25 4.04 29.90
CA ARG A 161 -30.37 3.13 30.21
C ARG A 161 -30.20 2.44 31.56
N ILE A 162 -28.99 1.98 31.88
CA ILE A 162 -28.65 1.42 33.20
C ILE A 162 -28.94 2.44 34.31
N ASN A 163 -28.48 3.68 34.13
CA ASN A 163 -28.68 4.76 35.10
C ASN A 163 -30.17 5.14 35.23
N ALA A 164 -30.92 5.15 34.12
CA ALA A 164 -32.36 5.36 34.13
C ALA A 164 -33.07 4.25 34.89
N LEU A 165 -32.70 2.98 34.68
CA LEU A 165 -33.26 1.84 35.40
C LEU A 165 -33.03 1.93 36.91
N PHE A 166 -31.79 2.20 37.34
CA PHE A 166 -31.49 2.41 38.77
C PHE A 166 -32.24 3.62 39.35
N THR A 167 -32.38 4.69 38.58
CA THR A 167 -33.13 5.88 39.02
C THR A 167 -34.60 5.55 39.23
N THR A 168 -35.23 4.84 38.29
CA THR A 168 -36.62 4.39 38.40
C THR A 168 -36.82 3.49 39.63
N LEU A 169 -35.97 2.48 39.82
CA LEU A 169 -36.05 1.57 40.99
C LEU A 169 -35.93 2.34 42.31
N ARG A 170 -35.02 3.31 42.38
CA ARG A 170 -34.86 4.18 43.56
C ARG A 170 -36.10 5.03 43.83
N VAL A 171 -36.69 5.65 42.80
CA VAL A 171 -37.93 6.44 42.92
C VAL A 171 -39.10 5.57 43.39
N ARG A 172 -39.13 4.30 42.98
CA ARG A 172 -40.12 3.30 43.42
C ARG A 172 -39.87 2.77 44.83
N GLY A 173 -38.75 3.13 45.47
CA GLY A 173 -38.37 2.63 46.79
C GLY A 173 -37.96 1.16 46.79
N ILE A 174 -37.56 0.61 45.65
CA ILE A 174 -37.11 -0.79 45.52
C ILE A 174 -35.61 -0.84 45.83
N ASP A 175 -35.24 -1.51 46.90
CA ASP A 175 -33.84 -1.72 47.26
C ASP A 175 -33.20 -2.79 46.38
N VAL A 176 -32.03 -2.52 45.82
CA VAL A 176 -31.38 -3.37 44.82
C VAL A 176 -30.15 -4.03 45.43
N ASP A 177 -30.21 -5.35 45.61
CA ASP A 177 -29.10 -6.15 46.10
C ASP A 177 -27.89 -6.17 45.14
N ALA A 178 -26.77 -6.69 45.64
CA ALA A 178 -25.51 -6.73 44.91
C ALA A 178 -25.59 -7.57 43.62
N GLU A 179 -26.34 -8.69 43.65
CA GLU A 179 -26.49 -9.60 42.52
C GLU A 179 -27.28 -8.94 41.38
N THR A 180 -28.44 -8.36 41.70
CA THR A 180 -29.29 -7.60 40.77
C THR A 180 -28.52 -6.42 40.19
N ARG A 181 -27.76 -5.70 41.03
CA ARG A 181 -26.93 -4.57 40.60
C ARG A 181 -25.84 -5.00 39.61
N SER A 182 -25.18 -6.14 39.82
CA SER A 182 -24.21 -6.68 38.86
C SER A 182 -24.90 -7.05 37.55
N ARG A 183 -26.01 -7.81 37.63
CA ARG A 183 -26.78 -8.25 36.46
C ARG A 183 -27.23 -7.09 35.57
N ILE A 184 -27.68 -5.98 36.15
CA ILE A 184 -28.04 -4.78 35.40
C ILE A 184 -26.82 -4.14 34.73
N ARG A 185 -25.71 -3.99 35.46
CA ARG A 185 -24.49 -3.34 34.94
C ARG A 185 -23.76 -4.15 33.89
N ASP A 186 -23.84 -5.47 33.97
CA ASP A 186 -23.17 -6.39 33.05
C ASP A 186 -24.01 -6.66 31.80
N CYS A 187 -25.25 -6.17 31.76
CA CYS A 187 -26.09 -6.24 30.57
C CYS A 187 -25.49 -5.37 29.44
N ARG A 188 -25.41 -5.96 28.24
CA ARG A 188 -24.91 -5.31 27.01
C ARG A 188 -25.99 -5.25 25.92
N ASP A 189 -27.20 -5.69 26.24
CA ASP A 189 -28.34 -5.67 25.34
C ASP A 189 -29.23 -4.46 25.66
N GLU A 190 -29.25 -3.48 24.75
CA GLU A 190 -30.07 -2.28 24.88
C GLU A 190 -31.57 -2.60 24.95
N GLY A 191 -32.04 -3.58 24.18
CA GLY A 191 -33.46 -3.97 24.14
C GLY A 191 -33.87 -4.65 25.45
N GLN A 192 -32.98 -5.45 26.03
CA GLN A 192 -33.19 -6.05 27.34
C GLN A 192 -33.23 -4.99 28.45
N LEU A 193 -32.30 -4.04 28.45
CA LEU A 193 -32.32 -2.92 29.41
C LEU A 193 -33.60 -2.08 29.30
N GLU A 194 -34.09 -1.85 28.07
CA GLU A 194 -35.34 -1.14 27.85
C GLU A 194 -36.56 -1.91 28.39
N ALA A 195 -36.61 -3.22 28.16
CA ALA A 195 -37.65 -4.07 28.70
C ALA A 195 -37.64 -4.08 30.23
N TRP A 196 -36.45 -4.15 30.85
CA TRP A 196 -36.30 -4.04 32.31
C TRP A 196 -36.72 -2.67 32.83
N LEU A 197 -36.39 -1.59 32.11
CA LEU A 197 -36.81 -0.23 32.45
C LEU A 197 -38.34 -0.10 32.43
N ALA A 198 -39.02 -0.62 31.41
CA ALA A 198 -40.47 -0.62 31.33
C ALA A 198 -41.12 -1.40 32.50
N LYS A 199 -40.54 -2.56 32.87
CA LYS A 199 -41.03 -3.37 34.00
C LYS A 199 -40.78 -2.71 35.36
N ALA A 200 -39.68 -1.98 35.50
CA ALA A 200 -39.34 -1.28 36.74
C ALA A 200 -40.40 -0.25 37.16
N VAL A 201 -41.18 0.30 36.22
CA VAL A 201 -42.27 1.25 36.51
C VAL A 201 -43.38 0.62 37.36
N VAL A 202 -43.68 -0.66 37.14
CA VAL A 202 -44.78 -1.40 37.81
C VAL A 202 -44.29 -2.43 38.82
N ALA A 203 -42.99 -2.73 38.84
CA ALA A 203 -42.39 -3.70 39.75
C ALA A 203 -42.63 -3.35 41.22
N THR A 204 -42.63 -4.40 42.06
CA THR A 204 -42.73 -4.29 43.53
C THR A 204 -41.49 -4.84 44.22
N ARG A 205 -40.75 -5.74 43.55
CA ARG A 205 -39.49 -6.32 44.02
C ARG A 205 -38.43 -6.27 42.91
N PRO A 206 -37.13 -6.32 43.26
CA PRO A 206 -36.05 -6.26 42.27
C PRO A 206 -36.13 -7.35 41.20
N VAL A 207 -36.50 -8.57 41.59
CA VAL A 207 -36.59 -9.73 40.69
C VAL A 207 -37.69 -9.61 39.62
N ASP A 208 -38.70 -8.77 39.87
CA ASP A 208 -39.87 -8.65 38.98
C ASP A 208 -39.50 -8.00 37.63
N ILE A 209 -38.36 -7.30 37.54
CA ILE A 209 -37.89 -6.67 36.30
C ILE A 209 -37.31 -7.67 35.29
N PHE A 210 -36.91 -8.86 35.73
CA PHE A 210 -36.19 -9.84 34.92
C PHE A 210 -37.07 -10.91 34.26
N GLY A 211 -38.40 -10.91 34.52
CA GLY A 211 -39.33 -11.84 33.88
C GLY A 211 -39.44 -11.64 32.37
N SER A 212 -40.01 -12.60 31.65
CA SER A 212 -40.34 -12.51 30.22
C SER A 212 -41.41 -11.45 29.96
#